data_AF-A0A8T3YMH0-F1
#
_entry.id   AF-A0A8T3YMH0-F1
#
_cell.length_a   1.000
_cell.length_b   1.000
_cell.length_c   1.000
_cell.angle_alpha   90.00
_cell.angle_beta   90.00
_cell.angle_gamma   90.00
#
_symmetry.space_group_name_H-M   'P 1'
#
loop_
_entity.id
_entity.type
_entity.pdbx_description
1 polymer ?
#
loop_
_entity_poly.entity_id
_entity_poly.type
_entity_poly.pdbx_seq_one_letter_code
_entity_poly.pdbx_strand_id
1 'polypeptide(L)' 'MGKAVPQKVKSKAKALFAAYPEQVSEDFESNKKFVDTFDMPLSMTERNLVAGFLTRMKIKAKAA' A
#
# COMPACT_ATOMS: atom_id res chain seq x y z
N MET A 1 23.22 6.51 -4.45
CA MET A 1 21.83 6.98 -4.65
C MET A 1 20.89 6.00 -3.94
N GLY A 2 20.16 6.44 -2.90
CA GLY A 2 19.33 5.56 -2.06
C GLY A 2 18.01 5.17 -2.73
N LYS A 3 17.55 3.93 -2.53
CA LYS A 3 16.27 3.42 -3.08
C LYS A 3 15.10 4.06 -2.33
N ALA A 4 14.64 5.21 -2.81
CA ALA A 4 13.49 5.92 -2.26
C ALA A 4 12.19 5.50 -2.98
N VAL A 5 11.14 5.22 -2.21
CA VAL A 5 9.80 5.00 -2.78
C VAL A 5 9.26 6.33 -3.32
N PRO A 6 8.79 6.38 -4.59
CA PRO A 6 8.25 7.59 -5.18
C PRO A 6 7.09 8.17 -4.37
N GLN A 7 6.97 9.50 -4.34
CA GLN A 7 5.93 10.18 -3.57
C GLN A 7 4.51 9.80 -4.05
N LYS A 8 4.32 9.60 -5.35
CA LYS A 8 3.03 9.17 -5.95
C LYS A 8 2.49 7.88 -5.32
N VAL A 9 3.37 6.89 -5.12
CA VAL A 9 3.02 5.60 -4.49
C VAL A 9 2.59 5.83 -3.04
N LYS A 10 3.36 6.63 -2.28
CA LYS A 10 3.06 6.92 -0.87
C LYS A 10 1.73 7.64 -0.71
N SER A 11 1.43 8.61 -1.57
CA SER A 11 0.17 9.35 -1.54
C SER A 11 -1.02 8.45 -1.82
N LYS A 12 -0.93 7.57 -2.84
CA LYS A 12 -1.98 6.58 -3.14
C LYS A 12 -2.20 5.61 -1.98
N ALA A 13 -1.13 5.05 -1.44
CA ALA A 13 -1.21 4.13 -0.31
C ALA A 13 -1.79 4.80 0.95
N LYS A 14 -1.43 6.06 1.23
CA LYS A 14 -2.02 6.86 2.31
C LYS A 14 -3.53 7.06 2.12
N ALA A 15 -3.95 7.40 0.91
CA ALA A 15 -5.37 7.60 0.60
C ALA A 15 -6.16 6.30 0.79
N LEU A 16 -5.64 5.16 0.30
CA LEU A 16 -6.27 3.85 0.48
C LEU A 16 -6.34 3.44 1.96
N PHE A 17 -5.27 3.65 2.72
CA PHE A 17 -5.24 3.34 4.14
C PHE A 17 -6.21 4.20 4.96
N ALA A 18 -6.35 5.49 4.59
CA ALA A 18 -7.29 6.40 5.25
C ALA A 18 -8.75 6.07 4.89
N ALA A 19 -9.02 5.65 3.67
CA ALA A 19 -10.36 5.30 3.21
C ALA A 19 -10.82 3.92 3.72
N TYR A 20 -9.92 2.93 3.77
CA TYR A 20 -10.23 1.55 4.09
C TYR A 20 -9.25 0.94 5.11
N PRO A 21 -9.13 1.50 6.33
CA PRO A 21 -8.14 1.02 7.31
C PRO A 21 -8.39 -0.43 7.77
N GLU A 22 -9.63 -0.89 7.74
CA GLU A 22 -10.00 -2.25 8.18
C GLU A 22 -9.69 -3.33 7.15
N GLN A 23 -9.74 -3.00 5.87
CA GLN A 23 -9.48 -3.95 4.77
C GLN A 23 -7.98 -4.15 4.53
N VAL A 24 -7.13 -3.26 5.06
CA VAL A 24 -5.67 -3.41 4.99
C VAL A 24 -5.18 -4.40 6.04
N SER A 25 -4.45 -5.41 5.57
CA SER A 25 -3.84 -6.47 6.38
C SER A 25 -2.33 -6.22 6.60
N GLU A 26 -1.73 -7.00 7.50
CA GLU A 26 -0.27 -7.08 7.67
C GLU A 26 0.38 -7.96 6.58
N ASP A 27 -0.41 -8.74 5.86
CA ASP A 27 0.04 -9.61 4.77
C ASP A 27 0.14 -8.88 3.42
N PHE A 28 1.23 -9.15 2.70
CA PHE A 28 1.53 -8.52 1.42
C PHE A 28 0.58 -8.97 0.32
N GLU A 29 0.27 -10.26 0.24
CA GLU A 29 -0.51 -10.82 -0.85
C GLU A 29 -1.98 -10.40 -0.76
N SER A 30 -2.51 -10.35 0.46
CA SER A 30 -3.82 -9.79 0.78
C SER A 30 -3.94 -8.34 0.32
N ASN A 31 -2.95 -7.50 0.66
CA ASN A 31 -2.92 -6.10 0.26
C ASN A 31 -2.73 -5.92 -1.25
N LYS A 32 -1.99 -6.81 -1.92
CA LYS A 32 -1.83 -6.79 -3.37
C LYS A 32 -3.16 -7.07 -4.08
N LYS A 33 -3.89 -8.11 -3.65
CA LYS A 33 -5.24 -8.42 -4.17
C LYS A 33 -6.21 -7.26 -3.91
N PHE A 34 -6.13 -6.65 -2.74
CA PHE A 34 -6.91 -5.45 -2.42
C PHE A 34 -6.60 -4.27 -3.35
N VAL A 35 -5.33 -4.01 -3.68
CA VAL A 35 -4.99 -2.95 -4.63
C VAL A 35 -5.46 -3.31 -6.05
N ASP A 36 -5.45 -4.59 -6.41
CA ASP A 36 -5.95 -5.09 -7.70
C ASP A 36 -7.46 -4.90 -7.87
N THR A 37 -8.27 -4.92 -6.80
CA THR A 37 -9.71 -4.72 -6.91
C THR A 37 -10.13 -3.30 -7.30
N PHE A 38 -9.25 -2.30 -7.17
CA PHE A 38 -9.57 -0.90 -7.49
C PHE A 38 -9.38 -0.53 -8.96
N ASP A 39 -9.03 -1.50 -9.83
CA ASP A 39 -8.77 -1.32 -11.27
C ASP A 39 -7.96 -0.05 -11.60
N MET A 40 -6.98 0.27 -10.75
CA MET A 40 -6.15 1.45 -10.93
C MET A 40 -5.11 1.16 -12.03
N PRO A 41 -4.85 2.11 -12.95
CA PRO A 41 -3.78 1.99 -13.93
C PRO A 41 -2.42 2.14 -13.22
N LEU A 42 -1.96 1.06 -12.59
CA LEU A 42 -0.69 0.95 -11.88
C LEU A 42 0.17 -0.10 -12.57
N SER A 43 1.44 0.23 -12.79
CA SER A 43 2.43 -0.75 -13.21
C SER A 43 2.60 -1.84 -12.15
N MET A 44 3.03 -3.04 -12.54
CA MET A 44 3.30 -4.16 -11.60
C MET A 44 4.20 -3.72 -10.43
N THR A 45 5.24 -2.93 -10.73
CA THR A 45 6.17 -2.38 -9.75
C THR A 45 5.50 -1.41 -8.78
N GLU A 46 4.64 -0.52 -9.29
CA GLU A 46 3.93 0.46 -8.46
C GLU A 46 2.94 -0.24 -7.53
N ARG A 47 2.21 -1.22 -8.04
CA ARG A 47 1.29 -2.05 -7.24
C ARG A 47 1.99 -2.75 -6.08
N ASN A 48 3.13 -3.39 -6.36
CA ASN A 48 3.94 -4.03 -5.32
C ASN A 48 4.46 -3.02 -4.30
N LEU A 49 4.85 -1.82 -4.74
CA LEU A 49 5.27 -0.76 -3.83
C LEU A 49 4.11 -0.22 -2.97
N VAL A 50 2.91 -0.08 -3.53
CA VAL A 50 1.71 0.32 -2.78
C VAL A 50 1.36 -0.73 -1.74
N ALA A 51 1.24 -2.01 -2.13
CA ALA A 51 0.94 -3.11 -1.22
C ALA A 51 1.97 -3.22 -0.08
N GLY A 52 3.26 -3.12 -0.40
CA GLY A 52 4.34 -3.14 0.59
C GLY A 52 4.38 -1.88 1.48
N PHE A 53 3.84 -0.76 1.03
CA PHE A 53 3.70 0.44 1.87
C PHE A 53 2.50 0.34 2.80
N LEU A 54 1.39 -0.26 2.34
CA LEU A 54 0.19 -0.53 3.14
C LEU A 54 0.50 -1.47 4.31
N THR A 55 1.24 -2.57 4.08
CA THR A 55 1.65 -3.49 5.17
C THR A 55 2.46 -2.75 6.23
N ARG A 56 3.46 -1.95 5.80
CA ARG A 56 4.27 -1.13 6.71
C ARG A 56 3.44 -0.12 7.50
N MET A 57 2.40 0.45 6.90
CA MET A 57 1.50 1.37 7.60
C MET A 57 0.66 0.66 8.65
N LYS A 58 0.10 -0.51 8.33
CA LYS A 58 -0.68 -1.32 9.28
C LYS A 58 0.17 -1.74 10.49
N ILE A 59 1.38 -2.22 10.24
CA ILE A 59 2.33 -2.61 11.31
C ILE A 59 2.66 -1.40 12.20
N LYS A 60 2.93 -0.23 11.61
CA LYS A 60 3.19 0.99 12.38
C LYS A 60 1.98 1.46 13.19
N ALA A 61 0.78 1.36 12.62
CA ALA A 61 -0.46 1.74 13.29
C ALA A 61 -0.79 0.82 14.46
N LYS A 62 -0.43 -0.48 14.39
CA LYS A 62 -0.59 -1.43 15.50
C LYS A 62 0.44 -1.25 16.61
N ALA A 63 1.63 -0.76 16.27
CA ALA A 63 2.72 -0.52 17.21
C ALA A 63 2.62 0.84 17.94
N ALA A 64 1.66 1.68 17.55
CA ALA A 64 1.35 2.98 18.16
C ALA A 64 0.15 2.86 19.09
#